data_AF-A0A838S0E3-F1
#
_entry.id   AF-A0A838S0E3-F1
#
_cell.length_a   1.000
_cell.length_b   1.000
_cell.length_c   1.000
_cell.angle_alpha   90.00
_cell.angle_beta   90.00
_cell.angle_gamma   90.00
#
_symmetry.space_group_name_H-M   'P 1'
#
loop_
_entity.id
_entity.type
_entity.pdbx_description
1 polymer ?
#
loop_
_entity_poly.entity_id
_entity_poly.type
_entity_poly.pdbx_seq_one_letter_code
_entity_poly.pdbx_strand_id
1 'polypeptide(L)'
;LNTLVTFAISVSLAIPVVANTKGLSFRSWWFLGAALAFIGGIGVATFARLNGSLILIDPRVLYDSYLDLDPWNFKRHTIDWAGDNWRHNQTLINRNGKLAAIAAILFALEVAAVAAWVAAANS
;
A
#
# COMPACT_ATOMS: atom_id res chain seq x y z
N LEU A 1 2.07 -1.58 -2.88
CA LEU A 1 0.80 -1.33 -2.13
C LEU A 1 -0.42 -1.77 -2.92
N ASN A 2 -0.66 -1.25 -4.14
CA ASN A 2 -1.79 -1.69 -4.99
C ASN A 2 -1.83 -3.22 -5.16
N THR A 3 -0.69 -3.85 -5.45
CA THR A 3 -0.61 -5.31 -5.59
C THR A 3 -1.06 -6.06 -4.33
N LEU A 4 -0.67 -5.59 -3.13
CA LEU A 4 -1.07 -6.21 -1.86
C LEU A 4 -2.57 -6.08 -1.62
N VAL A 5 -3.15 -4.90 -1.91
CA VAL A 5 -4.59 -4.68 -1.79
C VAL A 5 -5.35 -5.54 -2.80
N THR A 6 -4.88 -5.64 -4.05
CA THR A 6 -5.48 -6.53 -5.06
C THR A 6 -5.47 -7.98 -4.59
N PHE A 7 -4.36 -8.48 -4.03
CA PHE A 7 -4.31 -9.84 -3.50
C PHE A 7 -5.26 -10.04 -2.32
N ALA A 8 -5.31 -9.11 -1.37
CA ALA A 8 -6.25 -9.15 -0.25
C ALA A 8 -7.70 -9.22 -0.73
N ILE A 9 -8.07 -8.37 -1.70
CA ILE A 9 -9.41 -8.39 -2.29
C ILE A 9 -9.70 -9.73 -2.96
N SER A 10 -8.77 -10.26 -3.77
CA SER A 10 -8.94 -11.55 -4.44
C SER A 10 -9.15 -12.70 -3.45
N VAL A 11 -8.38 -12.73 -2.35
CA VAL A 11 -8.54 -13.73 -1.29
C VAL A 11 -9.90 -13.57 -0.62
N SER A 12 -10.27 -12.35 -0.23
CA SER A 12 -11.56 -12.07 0.40
C SER A 12 -12.77 -12.42 -0.49
N LEU A 13 -12.67 -12.22 -1.81
CA LEU A 13 -13.71 -12.60 -2.78
C LEU A 13 -13.81 -14.12 -2.97
N ALA A 14 -12.75 -14.89 -2.69
CA ALA A 14 -12.78 -16.34 -2.73
C ALA A 14 -13.48 -16.96 -1.50
N ILE A 15 -13.57 -16.22 -0.38
CA ILE A 15 -14.14 -16.71 0.89
C ILE A 15 -15.59 -17.22 0.72
N PRO A 16 -16.54 -16.50 0.09
CA PRO A 16 -17.92 -16.98 -0.03
C PRO A 16 -18.05 -18.28 -0.83
N VAL A 17 -17.21 -18.45 -1.85
CA VAL A 17 -17.18 -19.67 -2.68
C VAL A 17 -16.73 -20.86 -1.84
N VAL A 18 -15.65 -20.70 -1.06
CA VAL A 18 -15.15 -21.74 -0.15
C VAL A 18 -16.19 -22.04 0.93
N ALA A 19 -16.81 -21.02 1.52
CA ALA A 19 -17.82 -21.15 2.55
C ALA A 19 -19.03 -21.97 2.08
N ASN A 20 -19.54 -21.66 0.90
CA ASN A 20 -20.69 -22.35 0.31
C ASN A 20 -20.37 -23.81 -0.03
N THR A 21 -19.16 -24.07 -0.55
CA THR A 21 -18.74 -25.43 -0.95
C THR A 21 -18.52 -26.34 0.28
N LYS A 22 -18.06 -25.77 1.39
CA LYS A 22 -17.71 -26.50 2.62
C LYS A 22 -18.80 -26.45 3.69
N GLY A 23 -19.92 -25.77 3.45
CA GLY A 23 -21.00 -25.60 4.44
C GLY A 23 -20.57 -24.82 5.69
N LEU A 24 -19.65 -23.87 5.54
CA LEU A 24 -19.05 -23.16 6.67
C LEU A 24 -19.97 -22.10 7.26
N SER A 25 -19.98 -21.99 8.58
CA SER A 25 -20.62 -20.88 9.28
C SER A 25 -19.67 -19.67 9.39
N PHE A 26 -20.18 -18.51 9.00
CA PHE A 26 -19.50 -17.21 9.14
C PHE A 26 -19.45 -16.71 10.59
N ARG A 27 -20.05 -17.42 11.55
CA ARG A 27 -20.08 -17.02 12.95
C ARG A 27 -18.80 -17.37 13.73
N SER A 28 -17.77 -17.88 13.05
CA SER A 28 -16.50 -18.29 13.66
C SER A 28 -15.63 -17.09 14.07
N TRP A 29 -14.98 -17.20 15.23
CA TRP A 29 -14.05 -16.18 15.72
C TRP A 29 -12.85 -15.97 14.76
N TRP A 30 -12.42 -17.03 14.09
CA TRP A 30 -11.35 -16.98 13.08
C TRP A 30 -11.75 -16.16 11.85
N PHE A 31 -13.01 -16.28 11.42
CA PHE A 31 -13.54 -15.46 10.33
C PHE A 31 -13.63 -13.98 10.70
N LEU A 32 -14.05 -13.68 11.93
CA LEU A 32 -14.08 -12.31 12.43
C LEU A 32 -12.67 -11.69 12.47
N GLY A 33 -11.68 -12.46 12.93
CA GLY A 33 -10.27 -12.06 12.92
C GLY A 33 -9.75 -11.75 11.50
N ALA A 34 -10.07 -12.62 10.53
CA ALA A 34 -9.73 -12.40 9.13
C ALA A 34 -10.37 -11.11 8.57
N ALA A 35 -11.66 -10.90 8.84
CA ALA A 35 -12.39 -9.72 8.38
C ALA A 35 -11.82 -8.41 8.96
N LEU A 36 -11.47 -8.41 10.25
CA LEU A 36 -10.83 -7.25 10.89
C LEU A 36 -9.43 -6.98 10.32
N ALA A 37 -8.64 -8.03 10.08
CA ALA A 37 -7.32 -7.90 9.46
C ALA A 37 -7.41 -7.32 8.04
N PHE A 38 -8.37 -7.78 7.25
CA PHE A 38 -8.64 -7.27 5.91
C PHE A 38 -9.03 -5.79 5.92
N ILE A 39 -10.01 -5.40 6.76
CA ILE A 39 -10.46 -4.00 6.88
C ILE A 39 -9.31 -3.11 7.36
N GLY A 40 -8.54 -3.56 8.35
CA GLY A 40 -7.36 -2.86 8.83
C GLY A 40 -6.30 -2.69 7.73
N GLY A 41 -6.03 -3.75 6.96
CA GLY A 41 -5.08 -3.74 5.86
C GLY A 41 -5.46 -2.74 4.76
N ILE A 42 -6.74 -2.73 4.35
CA ILE A 42 -7.28 -1.75 3.39
C ILE A 42 -7.20 -0.33 3.96
N GLY A 43 -7.55 -0.13 5.23
CA GLY A 43 -7.50 1.17 5.88
C GLY A 43 -6.08 1.75 5.86
N VAL A 44 -5.09 0.96 6.30
CA VAL A 44 -3.67 1.35 6.30
C VAL A 44 -3.18 1.62 4.87
N ALA A 45 -3.55 0.77 3.91
CA ALA A 45 -3.14 0.95 2.53
C ALA A 45 -3.75 2.21 1.89
N THR A 46 -5.02 2.47 2.16
CA THR A 46 -5.72 3.67 1.67
C THR A 46 -5.12 4.93 2.28
N PHE A 47 -4.86 4.91 3.59
CA PHE A 47 -4.22 6.02 4.29
C PHE A 47 -2.81 6.33 3.75
N ALA A 48 -2.02 5.29 3.46
CA ALA A 48 -0.69 5.45 2.88
C ALA A 48 -0.74 6.09 1.48
N ARG A 49 -1.80 5.81 0.71
CA ARG A 49 -2.01 6.38 -0.63
C ARG A 49 -2.44 7.85 -0.58
N LEU A 50 -3.26 8.22 0.39
CA LEU A 50 -3.81 9.58 0.47
C LEU A 50 -2.81 10.60 1.05
N ASN A 51 -1.85 10.19 1.87
CA ASN A 51 -1.04 11.11 2.66
C ASN A 51 0.24 11.65 2.01
N GLY A 52 0.37 11.64 0.69
CA GLY A 52 1.45 12.39 0.03
C GLY A 52 1.75 11.94 -1.38
N SER A 53 2.23 12.88 -2.18
CA SER A 53 2.75 12.63 -3.53
C SER A 53 4.25 12.86 -3.56
N LEU A 54 4.95 12.10 -4.39
CA LEU A 54 6.34 12.41 -4.71
C LEU A 54 6.37 13.76 -5.43
N ILE A 55 7.30 14.61 -5.02
CA ILE A 55 7.61 15.84 -5.74
C ILE A 55 8.56 15.46 -6.87
N LEU A 56 8.07 15.58 -8.10
CA LEU A 56 8.81 15.32 -9.33
C LEU A 56 9.08 16.66 -10.02
N ILE A 57 10.16 16.73 -10.80
CA ILE A 57 10.37 17.87 -11.70
C ILE A 57 9.18 17.94 -12.64
N ASP A 58 8.51 19.10 -12.68
CA ASP A 58 7.54 19.41 -13.71
C ASP A 58 8.31 19.81 -14.98
N PRO A 59 8.16 19.07 -16.10
CA PRO A 59 8.79 19.39 -17.37
C PRO A 59 8.46 20.80 -17.88
N ARG A 60 7.27 21.33 -17.55
CA ARG A 60 6.87 22.69 -17.95
C ARG A 60 7.66 23.73 -17.18
N VAL A 61 7.81 23.56 -15.88
CA VAL A 61 8.63 24.45 -15.06
C VAL A 61 10.09 24.39 -15.53
N LEU A 62 10.59 23.20 -15.90
CA LEU A 62 11.91 23.03 -16.49
C LEU A 62 12.07 23.82 -17.80
N TYR A 63 11.07 23.74 -18.69
CA TYR A 63 11.06 24.41 -19.99
C TYR A 63 10.89 25.93 -19.87
N ASP A 64 9.98 26.40 -19.02
CA ASP A 64 9.64 27.82 -18.93
C ASP A 64 10.63 28.62 -18.07
N SER A 65 11.26 27.97 -17.08
CA SER A 65 12.08 28.68 -16.08
C SER A 65 13.59 28.44 -16.22
N TYR A 66 14.00 27.36 -16.88
CA TYR A 66 15.40 26.93 -16.87
C TYR A 66 16.03 26.78 -18.27
N LEU A 67 15.27 26.96 -19.34
CA LEU A 67 15.73 26.71 -20.71
C LEU A 67 16.62 27.83 -21.28
N ASP A 68 16.43 29.07 -20.78
CA ASP A 68 17.24 30.24 -21.13
C ASP A 68 18.43 30.46 -20.18
N LEU A 69 18.60 29.60 -19.17
CA LEU A 69 19.74 29.71 -18.25
C LEU A 69 21.02 29.20 -18.89
N ASP A 70 22.14 29.81 -18.54
CA ASP A 70 23.44 29.28 -18.92
C ASP A 70 23.67 27.87 -18.30
N PRO A 71 24.52 27.05 -18.93
CA PRO A 71 24.74 25.68 -18.49
C PRO A 71 25.20 25.53 -17.02
N TRP A 72 25.86 26.55 -16.46
CA TRP A 72 26.33 26.51 -15.07
C TRP A 72 25.16 26.76 -14.11
N ASN A 73 24.36 27.80 -14.35
CA ASN A 73 23.20 28.10 -13.52
C ASN A 73 22.11 27.00 -13.62
N PHE A 74 21.90 26.43 -14.81
CA PHE A 74 21.02 25.26 -14.97
C PHE A 74 21.44 24.09 -14.05
N LYS A 75 22.74 23.73 -14.07
CA LYS A 75 23.28 22.65 -13.24
C LYS A 75 23.13 22.94 -11.75
N ARG A 76 23.49 24.15 -11.33
CA ARG A 76 23.37 24.58 -9.93
C ARG A 76 21.93 24.45 -9.44
N HIS A 77 20.97 25.01 -10.16
CA HIS A 77 19.57 24.95 -9.79
C HIS A 77 19.01 23.53 -9.75
N THR A 78 19.44 22.67 -10.67
CA THR A 78 19.03 21.26 -10.67
C THR A 78 19.56 20.53 -9.44
N ILE A 79 20.80 20.79 -9.04
CA ILE A 79 21.40 20.20 -7.83
C ILE A 79 20.69 20.72 -6.57
N ASP A 80 20.44 22.02 -6.48
CA ASP A 80 19.75 22.64 -5.34
C ASP A 80 18.32 22.09 -5.21
N TRP A 81 17.56 22.07 -6.31
CA TRP A 81 16.22 21.48 -6.35
C TRP A 81 16.22 19.99 -5.96
N ALA A 82 17.18 19.23 -6.48
CA ALA A 82 17.32 17.81 -6.14
C ALA A 82 17.61 17.64 -4.65
N GLY A 83 18.48 18.46 -4.07
CA GLY A 83 18.81 18.44 -2.63
C GLY A 83 17.61 18.74 -1.74
N ASP A 84 16.86 19.79 -2.06
CA ASP A 84 15.69 20.22 -1.28
C ASP A 84 14.56 19.18 -1.30
N ASN A 85 14.28 18.61 -2.48
CA ASN A 85 13.21 17.63 -2.66
C ASN A 85 13.62 16.20 -2.28
N TRP A 86 14.93 15.90 -2.24
CA TRP A 86 15.44 14.58 -1.85
C TRP A 86 14.97 14.18 -0.46
N ARG A 87 15.13 15.07 0.53
CA ARG A 87 14.73 14.77 1.92
C ARG A 87 13.24 14.52 2.03
N HIS A 88 12.42 15.35 1.38
CA HIS A 88 10.96 15.20 1.38
C HIS A 88 10.55 13.85 0.78
N ASN A 89 11.05 13.53 -0.42
CA ASN A 89 10.76 12.28 -1.09
C ASN A 89 11.27 11.06 -0.31
N GLN A 90 12.45 11.14 0.30
CA GLN A 90 13.02 10.08 1.12
C GLN A 90 12.16 9.81 2.37
N THR A 91 11.71 10.85 3.07
CA THR A 91 10.79 10.70 4.21
C THR A 91 9.46 10.06 3.79
N LEU A 92 8.92 10.49 2.64
CA LEU A 92 7.66 9.97 2.11
C LEU A 92 7.78 8.49 1.72
N ILE A 93 8.86 8.12 1.03
CA ILE A 93 9.17 6.72 0.67
C ILE A 93 9.31 5.86 1.92
N ASN A 94 10.10 6.30 2.90
CA ASN A 94 10.31 5.53 4.14
C ASN A 94 8.99 5.33 4.91
N ARG A 95 8.15 6.35 5.00
CA ARG A 95 6.85 6.25 5.66
C ARG A 95 5.93 5.30 4.90
N ASN A 96 5.85 5.42 3.58
CA ASN A 96 5.03 4.55 2.75
C ASN A 96 5.53 3.09 2.78
N GLY A 97 6.84 2.89 2.88
CA GLY A 97 7.46 1.58 3.09
C GLY A 97 7.04 0.93 4.42
N LYS A 98 7.07 1.70 5.52
CA LYS A 98 6.59 1.22 6.83
C LYS A 98 5.11 0.84 6.80
N LEU A 99 4.27 1.68 6.20
CA LEU A 99 2.83 1.41 6.06
C LEU A 99 2.57 0.19 5.15
N ALA A 100 3.36 0.01 4.10
CA ALA A 100 3.30 -1.18 3.25
C ALA A 100 3.68 -2.45 4.01
N ALA A 101 4.69 -2.40 4.88
CA ALA A 101 5.06 -3.52 5.74
C ALA A 101 3.93 -3.89 6.71
N ILE A 102 3.29 -2.90 7.34
CA ILE A 102 2.13 -3.12 8.22
C ILE A 102 0.98 -3.77 7.43
N ALA A 103 0.65 -3.27 6.23
CA ALA A 103 -0.38 -3.84 5.39
C ALA A 103 -0.06 -5.29 4.97
N ALA A 104 1.22 -5.60 4.70
CA ALA A 104 1.65 -6.96 4.40
C ALA A 104 1.50 -7.92 5.59
N ILE A 105 1.81 -7.46 6.80
CA ILE A 105 1.60 -8.24 8.03
C ILE A 105 0.11 -8.52 8.24
N LEU A 106 -0.75 -7.51 8.07
CA LEU A 106 -2.20 -7.68 8.18
C LEU A 106 -2.75 -8.65 7.15
N PHE A 107 -2.26 -8.59 5.91
CA PHE A 107 -2.61 -9.56 4.88
C PHE A 107 -2.16 -11.00 5.23
N ALA A 108 -0.95 -11.17 5.77
CA ALA A 108 -0.49 -12.48 6.21
C ALA A 108 -1.36 -13.04 7.35
N LEU A 109 -1.80 -12.18 8.28
CA LEU A 109 -2.74 -12.54 9.34
C LEU A 109 -4.12 -12.91 8.79
N GLU A 110 -4.64 -12.16 7.81
CA GLU A 110 -5.88 -12.49 7.10
C GLU A 110 -5.81 -13.90 6.50
N VAL A 111 -4.76 -14.19 5.72
CA VAL A 111 -4.57 -15.51 5.09
C VAL A 111 -4.48 -16.62 6.14
N ALA A 112 -3.71 -16.42 7.21
CA ALA A 112 -3.57 -17.41 8.28
C ALA A 112 -4.90 -17.65 9.01
N ALA A 113 -5.67 -16.60 9.31
CA ALA A 113 -6.97 -16.69 9.96
C ALA A 113 -8.01 -17.38 9.08
N VAL A 114 -8.02 -17.10 7.77
CA VAL A 114 -8.88 -17.80 6.80
C VAL A 114 -8.51 -19.28 6.73
N ALA A 115 -7.21 -19.61 6.66
CA ALA A 115 -6.75 -20.99 6.65
C ALA A 115 -7.15 -21.74 7.93
N ALA A 116 -6.97 -21.11 9.10
CA ALA A 116 -7.37 -21.67 10.39
C ALA A 116 -8.89 -21.85 10.49
N TRP A 117 -9.68 -20.89 10.00
CA TRP A 117 -11.14 -21.01 9.94
C TRP A 117 -11.59 -22.22 9.12
N VAL A 118 -10.99 -22.41 7.94
CA VAL A 118 -11.29 -23.57 7.08
C VAL A 118 -10.84 -24.87 7.77
N ALA A 119 -9.66 -24.91 8.38
CA ALA A 119 -9.16 -26.11 9.06
C ALA A 119 -10.06 -26.50 10.25
N ALA A 120 -10.40 -25.53 11.11
CA ALA A 120 -11.23 -25.75 12.31
C ALA A 120 -12.67 -26.16 12.00
N ALA A 121 -13.14 -25.95 10.78
CA ALA A 121 -14.47 -26.37 10.35
C ALA A 121 -14.50 -27.71 9.60
N ASN A 122 -13.33 -28.26 9.26
CA ASN A 122 -13.20 -29.63 8.74
C ASN A 122 -12.79 -30.65 9.83
N SER A 123 -12.53 -30.19 11.06
CA SER A 123 -12.25 -31.00 12.25
C SER A 123 -13.52 -31.18 13.07
#